data_AF-H0HX71-F1
#
_entry.id   AF-H0HX71-F1
#
_cell.length_a   1.000
_cell.length_b   1.000
_cell.length_c   1.000
_cell.angle_alpha   90.00
_cell.angle_beta   90.00
_cell.angle_gamma   90.00
#
_symmetry.space_group_name_H-M   'P 1'
#
loop_
_entity.id
_entity.type
_entity.pdbx_description
1 polymer ?
#
loop_
_entity_poly.entity_id
_entity_poly.type
_entity_poly.pdbx_seq_one_letter_code
_entity_poly.pdbx_strand_id
1 'polypeptide(L)'
;MDHSQTVAARLEFVFQRIERTAMTGIPILNPALCVSAVGVQQWQGEWLAVLVTPWFMDLVLLPAGDGQARPRMPTGTKEHVSFPAGQFEFIQAYDEELGGYRMCSLFSPMFEFADQESAEEAGRQVLAELFNREAEEDEDGDMARVWEGRLAEEVASALDGVETARTPESSQPAGLPRRSLFGLGDKEEAAA
;
A
#
# COMPACT_ATOMS: atom_id res chain seq x y z
N MET A 1 -23.14 -12.78 15.51
CA MET A 1 -22.13 -11.71 15.37
C MET A 1 -21.74 -11.65 13.91
N ASP A 2 -21.67 -10.45 13.37
CA ASP A 2 -21.27 -10.24 11.99
C ASP A 2 -19.76 -10.53 11.87
N HIS A 3 -19.40 -11.53 11.08
CA HIS A 3 -18.00 -11.97 10.97
C HIS A 3 -17.11 -10.88 10.34
N SER A 4 -17.70 -10.03 9.48
CA SER A 4 -16.99 -8.89 8.87
C SER A 4 -16.55 -7.87 9.93
N GLN A 5 -17.43 -7.53 10.87
CA GLN A 5 -17.13 -6.62 11.98
C GLN A 5 -16.07 -7.19 12.92
N THR A 6 -16.08 -8.50 13.18
CA THR A 6 -15.03 -9.15 13.98
C THR A 6 -13.67 -9.06 13.29
N VAL A 7 -13.62 -9.21 11.97
CA VAL A 7 -12.38 -9.08 11.20
C VAL A 7 -11.89 -7.64 11.16
N ALA A 8 -12.79 -6.68 10.93
CA ALA A 8 -12.48 -5.25 11.01
C ALA A 8 -11.84 -4.89 12.36
N ALA A 9 -12.51 -5.26 13.46
CA ALA A 9 -12.03 -4.98 14.81
C ALA A 9 -10.66 -5.61 15.11
N ARG A 10 -10.37 -6.81 14.57
CA ARG A 10 -9.06 -7.45 14.74
C ARG A 10 -7.96 -6.72 13.97
N LEU A 11 -8.24 -6.32 12.72
CA LEU A 11 -7.31 -5.50 11.94
C LEU A 11 -7.01 -4.20 12.66
N GLU A 12 -8.04 -3.47 13.04
CA GLU A 12 -7.91 -2.19 13.72
C GLU A 12 -7.12 -2.30 15.02
N PHE A 13 -7.43 -3.30 15.85
CA PHE A 13 -6.70 -3.53 17.10
C PHE A 13 -5.19 -3.71 16.87
N VAL A 14 -4.81 -4.55 15.92
CA VAL A 14 -3.40 -4.85 15.62
C VAL A 14 -2.67 -3.63 15.08
N PHE A 15 -3.27 -2.90 14.14
CA PHE A 15 -2.61 -1.75 13.55
C PHE A 15 -2.61 -0.52 14.48
N GLN A 16 -3.61 -0.35 15.35
CA GLN A 16 -3.56 0.64 16.43
C GLN A 16 -2.46 0.30 17.46
N ARG A 17 -2.22 -0.99 17.74
CA ARG A 17 -1.09 -1.41 18.56
C ARG A 17 0.25 -1.05 17.89
N ILE A 18 0.38 -1.26 16.58
CA ILE A 18 1.59 -0.89 15.81
C ILE A 18 1.81 0.63 15.83
N GLU A 19 0.76 1.41 15.62
CA GLU A 19 0.79 2.88 15.70
C GLU A 19 1.39 3.36 17.03
N ARG A 20 0.86 2.82 18.14
CA ARG A 20 1.25 3.19 19.51
C ARG A 20 2.60 2.65 19.96
N THR A 21 3.24 1.79 19.17
CA THR A 21 4.51 1.14 19.56
C THR A 21 5.62 1.46 18.56
N ALA A 22 5.56 0.87 17.37
CA ALA A 22 6.61 0.98 16.37
C ALA A 22 6.61 2.33 15.65
N MET A 23 5.45 2.97 15.49
CA MET A 23 5.33 4.21 14.72
C MET A 23 5.41 5.48 15.57
N THR A 24 5.50 5.35 16.90
CA THR A 24 5.52 6.50 17.80
C THR A 24 6.75 7.37 17.55
N GLY A 25 6.52 8.66 17.26
CA GLY A 25 7.59 9.64 17.00
C GLY A 25 8.11 9.66 15.56
N ILE A 26 7.54 8.86 14.65
CA ILE A 26 7.91 8.91 13.22
C ILE A 26 7.14 10.05 12.54
N PRO A 27 7.81 10.97 11.83
CA PRO A 27 7.17 12.15 11.22
C PRO A 27 6.29 11.83 10.01
N ILE A 28 6.12 10.55 9.63
CA ILE A 28 5.28 10.11 8.50
C ILE A 28 3.79 9.99 8.87
N LEU A 29 3.45 10.07 10.15
CA LEU A 29 2.06 9.91 10.60
C LEU A 29 1.22 11.14 10.26
N ASN A 30 0.14 10.94 9.53
CA ASN A 30 -0.91 11.94 9.33
C ASN A 30 -1.84 11.96 10.57
N PRO A 31 -1.80 13.01 11.41
CA PRO A 31 -2.58 13.07 12.65
C PRO A 31 -4.09 13.25 12.42
N ALA A 32 -4.52 13.56 11.19
CA ALA A 32 -5.94 13.67 10.84
C ALA A 32 -6.61 12.30 10.62
N LEU A 33 -5.81 11.23 10.52
CA LEU A 33 -6.27 9.89 10.22
C LEU A 33 -6.17 8.99 11.46
N CYS A 34 -6.96 7.93 11.46
CA CYS A 34 -6.87 6.82 12.38
C CYS A 34 -6.87 5.49 11.63
N VAL A 35 -6.50 4.42 12.33
CA VAL A 35 -6.58 3.07 11.77
C VAL A 35 -8.05 2.67 11.60
N SER A 36 -8.44 2.32 10.38
CA SER A 36 -9.81 1.93 10.01
C SER A 36 -9.81 0.81 8.96
N ALA A 37 -10.64 -0.22 9.15
CA ALA A 37 -10.82 -1.31 8.19
C ALA A 37 -12.09 -1.09 7.35
N VAL A 38 -11.89 -0.76 6.08
CA VAL A 38 -12.95 -0.34 5.16
C VAL A 38 -13.39 -1.48 4.25
N GLY A 39 -14.71 -1.62 4.09
CA GLY A 39 -15.32 -2.50 3.08
C GLY A 39 -15.01 -3.99 3.26
N VAL A 40 -14.93 -4.44 4.51
CA VAL A 40 -14.61 -5.84 4.85
C VAL A 40 -15.64 -6.80 4.24
N GLN A 41 -15.17 -7.68 3.34
CA GLN A 41 -16.03 -8.60 2.59
C GLN A 41 -15.34 -9.94 2.33
N GLN A 42 -16.12 -10.94 1.93
CA GLN A 42 -15.59 -12.24 1.52
C GLN A 42 -15.13 -12.20 0.06
N TRP A 43 -13.92 -12.69 -0.19
CA TRP A 43 -13.35 -12.85 -1.53
C TRP A 43 -12.58 -14.17 -1.62
N GLN A 44 -12.99 -15.06 -2.53
CA GLN A 44 -12.34 -16.36 -2.79
C GLN A 44 -12.06 -17.22 -1.52
N GLY A 45 -12.93 -17.15 -0.51
CA GLY A 45 -12.73 -17.87 0.76
C GLY A 45 -11.75 -17.21 1.71
N GLU A 46 -11.46 -15.92 1.51
CA GLU A 46 -10.68 -15.06 2.38
C GLU A 46 -11.48 -13.80 2.72
N TRP A 47 -11.04 -13.07 3.74
CA TRP A 47 -11.53 -11.74 4.06
C TRP A 47 -10.67 -10.70 3.36
N LEU A 48 -11.30 -9.87 2.55
CA LEU A 48 -10.71 -8.71 1.90
C LEU A 48 -11.15 -7.44 2.63
N ALA A 49 -10.22 -6.52 2.84
CA ALA A 49 -10.49 -5.18 3.35
C ALA A 49 -9.48 -4.17 2.77
N VAL A 50 -9.85 -2.90 2.74
CA VAL A 50 -8.85 -1.82 2.67
C VAL A 50 -8.52 -1.39 4.09
N LEU A 51 -7.24 -1.35 4.41
CA LEU A 51 -6.74 -0.88 5.69
C LEU A 51 -6.21 0.54 5.51
N VAL A 52 -6.88 1.49 6.13
CA VAL A 52 -6.43 2.88 6.25
C VAL A 52 -5.63 3.00 7.54
N THR A 53 -4.44 3.58 7.47
CA THR A 53 -3.63 3.95 8.63
C THR A 53 -3.13 5.38 8.46
N PRO A 54 -2.62 6.01 9.53
CA PRO A 54 -1.95 7.31 9.42
C PRO A 54 -0.70 7.34 8.52
N TRP A 55 -0.14 6.20 8.10
CA TRP A 55 1.12 6.15 7.34
C TRP A 55 1.03 5.43 5.98
N PHE A 56 0.08 4.50 5.79
CA PHE A 56 -0.24 3.88 4.51
C PHE A 56 -1.74 3.58 4.35
N MET A 57 -2.16 3.30 3.12
CA MET A 57 -3.39 2.60 2.79
C MET A 57 -3.06 1.35 1.97
N ASP A 58 -3.53 0.18 2.40
CA ASP A 58 -3.21 -1.11 1.77
C ASP A 58 -4.47 -1.97 1.59
N LEU A 59 -4.52 -2.78 0.52
CA LEU A 59 -5.44 -3.92 0.45
C LEU A 59 -4.92 -5.04 1.33
N VAL A 60 -5.81 -5.63 2.14
CA VAL A 60 -5.46 -6.71 3.06
C VAL A 60 -6.33 -7.94 2.80
N LEU A 61 -5.68 -9.10 2.67
CA LEU A 61 -6.32 -10.41 2.59
C LEU A 61 -5.98 -11.24 3.84
N LEU A 62 -7.02 -11.69 4.54
CA LEU A 62 -6.91 -12.58 5.70
C LEU A 62 -7.60 -13.92 5.41
N PRO A 63 -7.08 -15.05 5.90
CA PRO A 63 -7.73 -16.34 5.74
C PRO A 63 -9.13 -16.36 6.40
N ALA A 64 -10.13 -16.94 5.73
CA ALA A 64 -11.44 -17.13 6.35
C ALA A 64 -11.41 -18.34 7.30
N GLY A 65 -11.36 -18.04 8.60
CA GLY A 65 -11.40 -19.04 9.68
C GLY A 65 -10.02 -19.43 10.22
N ASP A 66 -10.05 -20.32 11.21
CA ASP A 66 -8.90 -20.93 11.91
C ASP A 66 -8.26 -22.09 11.13
N GLY A 67 -8.85 -22.49 10.00
CA GLY A 67 -8.87 -23.91 9.63
C GLY A 67 -8.47 -24.31 8.22
N GLN A 68 -7.87 -23.45 7.40
CA GLN A 68 -7.10 -23.88 6.24
C GLN A 68 -5.79 -23.10 6.25
N ALA A 69 -4.91 -23.50 7.17
CA ALA A 69 -3.54 -23.01 7.20
C ALA A 69 -2.89 -23.35 5.87
N ARG A 70 -2.96 -22.39 4.92
CA ARG A 70 -1.99 -22.30 3.83
C ARG A 70 -0.62 -22.54 4.46
N PRO A 71 0.26 -23.33 3.82
CA PRO A 71 1.60 -23.54 4.34
C PRO A 71 2.18 -22.18 4.72
N ARG A 72 2.74 -22.07 5.94
CA ARG A 72 3.35 -20.81 6.39
C ARG A 72 4.37 -20.39 5.36
N MET A 73 4.01 -19.38 4.56
CA MET A 73 4.93 -18.78 3.62
C MET A 73 5.85 -17.84 4.41
N PRO A 74 7.14 -17.75 4.04
CA PRO A 74 8.03 -16.78 4.65
C PRO A 74 7.45 -15.36 4.52
N THR A 75 7.53 -14.57 5.58
CA THR A 75 7.21 -13.14 5.52
C THR A 75 8.08 -12.46 4.45
N GLY A 76 7.48 -11.57 3.66
CA GLY A 76 8.12 -10.95 2.50
C GLY A 76 7.94 -11.71 1.19
N THR A 77 7.34 -12.91 1.21
CA THR A 77 7.01 -13.63 -0.03
C THR A 77 5.98 -12.85 -0.85
N LYS A 78 6.27 -12.62 -2.12
CA LYS A 78 5.35 -11.99 -3.07
C LYS A 78 4.47 -13.05 -3.74
N GLU A 79 3.19 -12.75 -3.88
CA GLU A 79 2.20 -13.60 -4.53
C GLU A 79 1.24 -12.74 -5.34
N HIS A 80 0.82 -13.20 -6.52
CA HIS A 80 -0.16 -12.51 -7.34
C HIS A 80 -1.57 -13.01 -7.02
N VAL A 81 -2.49 -12.10 -6.72
CA VAL A 81 -3.90 -12.40 -6.50
C VAL A 81 -4.72 -11.79 -7.64
N SER A 82 -5.61 -12.60 -8.23
CA SER A 82 -6.47 -12.16 -9.32
C SER A 82 -7.78 -11.58 -8.81
N PHE A 83 -8.14 -10.44 -9.36
CA PHE A 83 -9.41 -9.72 -9.19
C PHE A 83 -10.02 -9.43 -10.57
N PRO A 84 -11.30 -9.06 -10.65
CA PRO A 84 -11.92 -8.67 -11.92
C PRO A 84 -11.21 -7.53 -12.64
N ALA A 85 -10.56 -6.62 -11.92
CA ALA A 85 -9.76 -5.52 -12.48
C ALA A 85 -8.32 -5.90 -12.87
N GLY A 86 -7.91 -7.16 -12.67
CA GLY A 86 -6.57 -7.63 -13.03
C GLY A 86 -5.84 -8.39 -11.91
N GLN A 87 -4.53 -8.53 -12.05
CA GLN A 87 -3.67 -9.22 -11.07
C GLN A 87 -2.84 -8.23 -10.26
N PHE A 88 -2.82 -8.43 -8.95
CA PHE A 88 -2.14 -7.55 -8.01
C PHE A 88 -1.10 -8.32 -7.20
N GLU A 89 0.07 -7.71 -6.98
CA GLU A 89 1.13 -8.30 -6.17
C GLU A 89 0.88 -8.02 -4.69
N PHE A 90 0.70 -9.10 -3.93
CA PHE A 90 0.53 -9.09 -2.50
C PHE A 90 1.80 -9.63 -1.81
N ILE A 91 2.17 -9.02 -0.70
CA ILE A 91 3.30 -9.44 0.13
C ILE A 91 2.77 -10.15 1.37
N GLN A 92 3.31 -11.34 1.64
CA GLN A 92 3.01 -12.11 2.84
C GLN A 92 3.56 -11.42 4.08
N ALA A 93 2.68 -11.20 5.04
CA ALA A 93 2.96 -10.70 6.36
C ALA A 93 2.49 -11.67 7.44
N TYR A 94 2.94 -11.43 8.66
CA TYR A 94 2.57 -12.22 9.82
C TYR A 94 2.44 -11.31 11.04
N ASP A 95 1.35 -11.47 11.78
CA ASP A 95 1.17 -10.91 13.11
C ASP A 95 0.62 -12.01 14.03
N GLU A 96 0.95 -11.98 15.31
CA GLU A 96 0.53 -13.02 16.25
C GLU A 96 -1.00 -13.10 16.42
N GLU A 97 -1.70 -11.97 16.27
CA GLU A 97 -3.15 -11.91 16.45
C GLU A 97 -3.92 -12.11 15.14
N LEU A 98 -3.36 -11.71 13.99
CA LEU A 98 -3.97 -11.91 12.67
C LEU A 98 -3.61 -13.27 12.07
N GLY A 99 -2.47 -13.85 12.46
CA GLY A 99 -1.85 -14.96 11.76
C GLY A 99 -1.14 -14.50 10.49
N GLY A 100 -1.05 -15.39 9.49
CA GLY A 100 -0.53 -15.04 8.18
C GLY A 100 -1.58 -14.26 7.37
N TYR A 101 -1.26 -13.05 6.98
CA TYR A 101 -2.09 -12.20 6.14
C TYR A 101 -1.27 -11.63 4.98
N ARG A 102 -1.93 -11.07 3.98
CA ARG A 102 -1.24 -10.50 2.81
C ARG A 102 -1.64 -9.05 2.62
N MET A 103 -0.68 -8.21 2.24
CA MET A 103 -0.88 -6.78 2.02
C MET A 103 -0.43 -6.38 0.61
N CYS A 104 -1.19 -5.49 -0.04
CA CYS A 104 -0.82 -4.85 -1.29
C CYS A 104 -0.93 -3.34 -1.08
N SER A 105 0.16 -2.61 -1.24
CA SER A 105 0.18 -1.18 -0.92
C SER A 105 -0.48 -0.35 -2.01
N LEU A 106 -1.36 0.56 -1.60
CA LEU A 106 -2.09 1.47 -2.49
C LEU A 106 -1.51 2.88 -2.40
N PHE A 107 -1.43 3.41 -1.18
CA PHE A 107 -0.97 4.78 -0.92
C PHE A 107 0.03 4.82 0.23
N SER A 108 1.14 5.51 0.00
CA SER A 108 2.11 5.89 1.02
C SER A 108 2.97 7.02 0.47
N PRO A 109 3.16 8.14 1.20
CA PRO A 109 2.60 8.46 2.52
C PRO A 109 1.14 8.95 2.45
N MET A 110 0.45 8.96 3.59
CA MET A 110 -0.98 9.32 3.68
C MET A 110 -1.27 10.82 3.83
N PHE A 111 -0.30 11.69 3.49
CA PHE A 111 -0.45 13.15 3.66
C PHE A 111 -1.40 13.81 2.67
N GLU A 112 -1.74 13.13 1.58
CA GLU A 112 -2.67 13.64 0.56
C GLU A 112 -4.13 13.67 1.06
N PHE A 113 -4.44 12.91 2.13
CA PHE A 113 -5.76 12.88 2.72
C PHE A 113 -5.91 13.93 3.82
N ALA A 114 -6.84 14.85 3.63
CA ALA A 114 -7.11 15.93 4.59
C ALA A 114 -7.82 15.46 5.86
N ASP A 115 -8.66 14.42 5.73
CA ASP A 115 -9.48 13.88 6.82
C ASP A 115 -9.78 12.39 6.61
N GLN A 116 -10.30 11.77 7.67
CA GLN A 116 -10.64 10.35 7.71
C GLN A 116 -11.70 9.98 6.67
N GLU A 117 -12.72 10.82 6.46
CA GLU A 117 -13.81 10.52 5.54
C GLU A 117 -13.30 10.39 4.10
N SER A 118 -12.41 11.28 3.69
CA SER A 118 -11.77 11.27 2.38
C SER A 118 -10.91 10.01 2.17
N ALA A 119 -10.15 9.59 3.19
CA ALA A 119 -9.33 8.37 3.12
C ALA A 119 -10.20 7.10 3.04
N GLU A 120 -11.28 7.03 3.80
CA GLU A 120 -12.19 5.89 3.76
C GLU A 120 -13.00 5.83 2.46
N GLU A 121 -13.41 6.97 1.92
CA GLU A 121 -14.07 7.03 0.62
C GLU A 121 -13.15 6.56 -0.51
N ALA A 122 -11.88 6.99 -0.51
CA ALA A 122 -10.89 6.46 -1.45
C ALA A 122 -10.73 4.93 -1.31
N GLY A 123 -10.70 4.41 -0.08
CA GLY A 123 -10.68 2.95 0.14
C GLY A 123 -11.92 2.22 -0.40
N ARG A 124 -13.11 2.82 -0.27
CA ARG A 124 -14.35 2.26 -0.87
C ARG A 124 -14.30 2.30 -2.39
N GLN A 125 -13.76 3.36 -2.98
CA GLN A 125 -13.61 3.49 -4.44
C GLN A 125 -12.65 2.45 -4.99
N VAL A 126 -11.49 2.23 -4.34
CA VAL A 126 -10.55 1.18 -4.73
C VAL A 126 -11.24 -0.20 -4.72
N LEU A 127 -12.03 -0.51 -3.69
CA LEU A 127 -12.78 -1.78 -3.66
C LEU A 127 -13.81 -1.87 -4.78
N ALA A 128 -14.50 -0.77 -5.10
CA ALA A 128 -15.47 -0.75 -6.20
C ALA A 128 -14.79 -0.99 -7.56
N GLU A 129 -13.65 -0.32 -7.81
CA GLU A 129 -12.86 -0.48 -9.03
C GLU A 129 -12.30 -1.90 -9.16
N LEU A 130 -11.79 -2.47 -8.06
CA LEU A 130 -11.23 -3.82 -8.03
C LEU A 130 -12.21 -4.89 -8.55
N PHE A 131 -13.51 -4.68 -8.35
CA PHE A 131 -14.58 -5.57 -8.80
C PHE A 131 -15.31 -5.10 -10.06
N ASN A 132 -14.97 -3.94 -10.61
CA ASN A 132 -15.58 -3.46 -11.85
C ASN A 132 -14.84 -4.03 -13.07
N ARG A 133 -15.53 -4.84 -13.87
CA ARG A 133 -14.97 -5.56 -15.02
C ARG A 133 -14.71 -4.67 -16.25
N GLU A 134 -15.31 -3.48 -16.31
CA GLU A 134 -15.28 -2.60 -17.49
C GLU A 134 -13.95 -1.83 -17.68
N ALA A 135 -12.96 -2.00 -16.79
CA ALA A 135 -11.64 -1.38 -16.94
C ALA A 135 -10.75 -2.04 -18.03
N GLU A 136 -11.16 -3.17 -18.62
CA GLU A 136 -10.31 -3.99 -19.50
C GLU A 136 -10.75 -4.07 -20.98
N GLU A 137 -11.68 -3.24 -21.48
CA GLU A 137 -11.95 -3.22 -22.94
C GLU A 137 -11.56 -1.93 -23.68
N ASP A 138 -11.09 -0.85 -23.01
CA ASP A 138 -10.67 0.38 -23.72
C ASP A 138 -9.29 0.96 -23.37
N GLU A 139 -8.60 0.58 -22.27
CA GLU A 139 -7.28 1.15 -21.92
C GLU A 139 -6.32 0.11 -21.30
N ASP A 140 -5.93 -0.88 -22.11
CA ASP A 140 -4.82 -1.80 -21.84
C ASP A 140 -3.51 -1.00 -21.57
N GLY A 141 -3.28 -0.62 -20.32
CA GLY A 141 -1.96 -0.21 -19.84
C GLY A 141 -1.88 0.92 -18.82
N ASP A 142 -2.96 1.65 -18.52
CA ASP A 142 -2.82 2.86 -17.67
C ASP A 142 -2.99 2.58 -16.17
N MET A 143 -3.90 1.69 -15.77
CA MET A 143 -4.11 1.39 -14.34
C MET A 143 -2.91 0.67 -13.70
N ALA A 144 -2.29 -0.28 -14.41
CA ALA A 144 -1.05 -0.92 -13.96
C ALA A 144 0.10 0.09 -13.79
N ARG A 145 0.14 1.17 -14.58
CA ARG A 145 1.17 2.23 -14.49
C ARG A 145 0.92 3.20 -13.33
N VAL A 146 -0.35 3.48 -13.03
CA VAL A 146 -0.75 4.27 -11.86
C VAL A 146 -0.30 3.57 -10.56
N TRP A 147 -0.45 2.25 -10.49
CA TRP A 147 -0.14 1.46 -9.29
C TRP A 147 1.35 1.06 -9.17
N GLU A 148 2.09 0.99 -10.29
CA GLU A 148 3.55 0.74 -10.29
C GLU A 148 4.38 2.01 -10.00
N GLY A 149 3.74 3.11 -9.60
CA GLY A 149 4.40 4.32 -9.12
C GLY A 149 5.19 5.05 -10.22
N ARG A 150 4.63 5.17 -11.42
CA ARG A 150 5.23 5.93 -12.53
C ARG A 150 4.44 7.18 -12.96
N LEU A 151 3.87 7.92 -12.01
CA LEU A 151 3.41 9.30 -12.28
C LEU A 151 3.82 10.30 -11.17
N ALA A 152 5.02 10.16 -10.61
CA ALA A 152 5.67 11.27 -9.91
C ALA A 152 6.51 12.18 -10.84
N GLU A 153 6.68 11.82 -12.12
CA GLU A 153 7.55 12.55 -13.05
C GLU A 153 6.84 13.21 -14.24
N GLU A 154 5.61 12.82 -14.62
CA GLU A 154 4.97 13.36 -15.83
C GLU A 154 4.09 14.61 -15.60
N VAL A 155 3.63 14.90 -14.38
CA VAL A 155 2.96 16.18 -14.08
C VAL A 155 3.98 17.32 -13.93
N ALA A 156 5.25 17.00 -13.66
CA ALA A 156 6.34 17.97 -13.59
C ALA A 156 6.87 18.40 -14.98
N SER A 157 6.55 17.66 -16.05
CA SER A 157 7.08 17.90 -17.41
C SER A 157 6.09 18.63 -18.34
N ALA A 158 4.94 19.08 -17.86
CA ALA A 158 3.90 19.71 -18.69
C ALA A 158 3.76 21.23 -18.50
N LEU A 159 4.60 21.89 -17.69
CA LEU A 159 4.50 23.33 -17.41
C LEU A 159 5.79 24.15 -17.60
N ASP A 160 6.70 23.75 -18.49
CA ASP A 160 7.72 24.70 -18.97
C ASP A 160 8.04 24.46 -20.46
N GLY A 161 7.24 25.11 -21.30
CA GLY A 161 7.49 25.24 -22.72
C GLY A 161 7.61 26.71 -23.11
N VAL A 162 8.79 27.31 -22.90
CA VAL A 162 9.31 28.41 -23.73
C VAL A 162 10.86 28.34 -23.74
N GLU A 163 11.39 27.94 -24.91
CA GLU A 163 12.67 28.25 -25.58
C GLU A 163 13.81 28.91 -24.73
N THR A 164 15.10 28.52 -24.77
CA THR A 164 15.96 28.32 -25.95
C THR A 164 17.30 27.58 -25.63
N ALA A 165 17.69 26.65 -26.51
CA ALA A 165 19.05 26.30 -26.99
C ALA A 165 20.25 26.05 -26.03
N ARG A 166 20.68 24.77 -25.95
CA ARG A 166 21.98 24.19 -26.43
C ARG A 166 22.36 22.94 -25.63
N THR A 167 22.39 21.78 -26.29
CA THR A 167 23.16 20.56 -25.90
C THR A 167 24.64 20.79 -26.31
N PRO A 168 25.65 20.05 -25.81
CA PRO A 168 25.57 18.79 -25.06
C PRO A 168 26.48 18.69 -23.82
N GLU A 169 26.25 17.71 -22.93
CA GLU A 169 27.24 16.70 -22.55
C GLU A 169 26.64 15.68 -21.58
N SER A 170 27.04 14.44 -21.77
CA SER A 170 26.68 13.23 -21.04
C SER A 170 26.97 13.33 -19.54
N SER A 171 26.00 12.97 -18.71
CA SER A 171 26.22 12.23 -17.45
C SER A 171 24.88 11.64 -16.99
N GLN A 172 24.83 10.31 -16.98
CA GLN A 172 23.71 9.50 -16.48
C GLN A 172 23.30 9.97 -15.07
N PRO A 173 22.00 10.15 -14.76
CA PRO A 173 21.61 10.24 -13.37
C PRO A 173 21.75 8.84 -12.77
N ALA A 174 22.71 8.68 -11.87
CA ALA A 174 22.83 7.50 -11.03
C ALA A 174 21.53 7.37 -10.23
N GLY A 175 20.67 6.44 -10.64
CA GLY A 175 19.47 6.08 -9.91
C GLY A 175 19.85 5.61 -8.52
N LEU A 176 19.62 6.45 -7.52
CA LEU A 176 19.76 6.09 -6.12
C LEU A 176 18.66 5.08 -5.78
N PRO A 177 18.97 3.88 -5.28
CA PRO A 177 17.94 2.98 -4.82
C PRO A 177 17.30 3.49 -3.53
N ARG A 178 16.00 3.23 -3.38
CA ARG A 178 15.04 3.64 -2.34
C ARG A 178 15.49 3.54 -0.86
N ARG A 179 16.65 2.95 -0.57
CA ARG A 179 17.27 2.87 0.78
C ARG A 179 17.82 4.21 1.30
N SER A 180 18.06 5.18 0.43
CA SER A 180 18.63 6.48 0.83
C SER A 180 17.63 7.46 1.45
N LEU A 181 16.34 7.10 1.51
CA LEU A 181 15.29 7.93 2.14
C LEU A 181 15.13 7.72 3.66
N PHE A 182 15.72 6.67 4.24
CA PHE A 182 15.58 6.35 5.67
C PHE A 182 16.79 6.68 6.55
N GLY A 183 17.80 7.42 6.05
CA GLY A 183 18.80 8.07 6.91
C GLY A 183 19.59 7.15 7.87
N LEU A 184 19.79 5.88 7.55
CA LEU A 184 20.73 5.00 8.27
C LEU A 184 22.07 5.01 7.53
N GLY A 185 22.86 6.05 7.80
CA GLY A 185 24.24 6.14 7.35
C GLY A 185 25.13 5.13 8.09
N ASP A 186 25.86 4.34 7.33
CA ASP A 186 27.02 3.55 7.74
C ASP A 186 27.89 4.31 8.75
N LYS A 187 28.03 3.75 9.95
CA LYS A 187 29.22 4.00 10.78
C LYS A 187 30.18 2.83 10.58
N GLU A 188 30.97 2.93 9.51
CA GLU A 188 32.32 2.36 9.50
C GLU A 188 33.21 3.37 10.23
N GLU A 189 33.69 3.04 11.43
CA GLU A 189 34.81 3.74 12.05
C GLU A 189 35.91 2.72 12.36
N ALA A 190 37.05 2.98 11.73
CA ALA A 190 38.30 2.27 11.81
C ALA A 190 38.81 2.16 13.26
N ALA A 191 39.23 0.96 13.64
CA ALA A 191 40.20 0.79 14.71
C ALA A 191 41.60 0.85 14.10
N ALA A 192 42.34 1.88 14.49
CA ALA A 192 43.80 1.95 14.36
C ALA A 192 44.47 0.98 15.34
#